data_AF-A0A833HL19-F1
#
_entry.id   AF-A0A833HL19-F1
#
_cell.length_a   1.000
_cell.length_b   1.000
_cell.length_c   1.000
_cell.angle_alpha   90.00
_cell.angle_beta   90.00
_cell.angle_gamma   90.00
#
_symmetry.space_group_name_H-M   'P 1'
#
loop_
_entity.id
_entity.type
_entity.pdbx_description
1 polymer ?
#
loop_
_entity_poly.entity_id
_entity_poly.type
_entity_poly.pdbx_seq_one_letter_code
_entity_poly.pdbx_strand_id
1 'polypeptide(L)'
;MKYINNHTFYHEGDLGIKDREAFGYYELKEFMKHHLYVCTKNSEELKRHIALRDHLRKHKEDREKYSFTKFRAAEKFPEDIDSYMAFKSECINEIYKKCGLLSEN
;
A
#
# COMPACT_ATOMS: atom_id res chain seq x y z
N MET A 1 -15.59 5.39 -15.14
CA MET A 1 -14.91 4.11 -14.86
C MET A 1 -15.23 3.14 -16.02
N LYS A 2 -14.71 3.41 -17.22
CA LYS A 2 -15.12 2.75 -18.48
C LYS A 2 -14.04 1.87 -19.12
N TYR A 3 -12.88 1.70 -18.49
CA TYR A 3 -11.69 1.10 -19.14
C TYR A 3 -11.02 -0.05 -18.36
N ILE A 4 -11.62 -0.51 -17.24
CA ILE A 4 -11.21 -1.80 -16.66
C ILE A 4 -11.99 -2.87 -17.40
N ASN A 5 -11.31 -3.60 -18.28
CA ASN A 5 -11.93 -4.66 -19.07
C ASN A 5 -12.12 -5.91 -18.21
N ASN A 6 -13.36 -6.37 -18.06
CA ASN A 6 -13.72 -7.56 -17.28
C ASN A 6 -13.12 -8.87 -17.85
N HIS A 7 -12.57 -8.84 -19.07
CA HIS A 7 -11.83 -9.97 -19.64
C HIS A 7 -10.37 -10.02 -19.18
N THR A 8 -9.87 -8.95 -18.55
CA THR A 8 -8.48 -8.85 -18.09
C THR A 8 -8.40 -8.76 -16.56
N PHE A 9 -9.31 -7.99 -15.96
CA PHE A 9 -9.37 -7.77 -14.52
C PHE A 9 -10.68 -8.31 -13.94
N TYR A 10 -10.61 -8.79 -12.71
CA TYR A 10 -11.79 -9.13 -11.91
C TYR A 10 -11.84 -8.27 -10.67
N HIS A 11 -13.05 -7.93 -10.25
CA HIS A 11 -13.29 -7.08 -9.09
C HIS A 11 -13.25 -7.91 -7.80
N GLU A 12 -12.49 -7.44 -6.81
CA GLU A 12 -12.29 -8.12 -5.52
C GLU A 12 -13.08 -7.44 -4.38
N GLY A 13 -13.89 -6.42 -4.70
CA GLY A 13 -14.57 -5.58 -3.71
C GLY A 13 -13.63 -4.56 -3.06
N ASP A 14 -13.97 -4.13 -1.85
CA ASP A 14 -13.20 -3.11 -1.12
C ASP A 14 -12.12 -3.67 -0.18
N LEU A 15 -12.17 -4.99 0.06
CA LEU A 15 -11.33 -5.72 1.02
C LEU A 15 -11.25 -5.01 2.38
N GLY A 16 -12.38 -4.46 2.85
CA GLY A 16 -12.51 -3.79 4.14
C GLY A 16 -11.97 -2.35 4.22
N ILE A 17 -11.59 -1.75 3.08
CA ILE A 17 -11.16 -0.34 3.04
C ILE A 17 -12.20 0.50 2.30
N LYS A 18 -12.90 1.35 3.05
CA LYS A 18 -13.89 2.27 2.53
C LYS A 18 -13.34 3.14 1.39
N ASP A 19 -14.15 3.32 0.34
CA ASP A 19 -13.87 4.17 -0.83
C ASP A 19 -12.67 3.72 -1.70
N ARG A 20 -12.22 2.47 -1.53
CA ARG A 20 -11.22 1.78 -2.37
C ARG A 20 -11.83 0.52 -2.96
N GLU A 21 -11.70 0.34 -4.27
CA GLU A 21 -12.04 -0.90 -4.96
C GLU A 21 -10.74 -1.62 -5.40
N ALA A 22 -10.62 -2.90 -5.08
CA ALA A 22 -9.49 -3.76 -5.44
C ALA A 22 -9.80 -4.60 -6.67
N PHE A 23 -8.77 -4.82 -7.49
CA PHE A 23 -8.87 -5.61 -8.71
C PHE A 23 -7.69 -6.58 -8.83
N GLY A 24 -8.03 -7.84 -9.06
CA GLY A 24 -7.11 -8.86 -9.54
C GLY A 24 -7.16 -8.99 -11.06
N TYR A 25 -6.36 -9.89 -11.63
CA TYR A 25 -6.31 -10.14 -13.06
C TYR A 25 -6.07 -11.62 -13.36
N TYR A 26 -6.63 -12.09 -14.48
CA TYR A 26 -6.64 -13.51 -14.80
C TYR A 26 -5.30 -14.05 -15.29
N GLU A 27 -4.54 -13.28 -16.07
CA GLU A 27 -3.13 -13.54 -16.40
C GLU A 27 -2.59 -12.41 -17.29
N LEU A 28 -1.51 -11.76 -16.84
CA LEU A 28 -0.76 -10.77 -17.62
C LEU A 28 0.69 -11.24 -17.69
N LYS A 29 0.97 -12.23 -18.57
CA LYS A 29 2.29 -12.90 -18.66
C LYS A 29 3.46 -11.95 -18.91
N GLU A 30 3.19 -10.75 -19.43
CA GLU A 30 4.19 -9.72 -19.75
C GLU A 30 4.48 -8.76 -18.57
N PHE A 31 3.73 -8.84 -17.46
CA PHE A 31 3.82 -7.88 -16.36
C PHE A 31 4.23 -8.54 -15.05
N MET A 32 4.97 -7.80 -14.23
CA MET A 32 5.18 -8.21 -12.83
C MET A 32 3.86 -8.24 -12.07
N LYS A 33 3.80 -9.09 -11.05
CA LYS A 33 2.65 -9.11 -10.14
C LYS A 33 2.47 -7.75 -9.48
N HIS A 34 1.26 -7.22 -9.50
CA HIS A 34 0.94 -5.90 -8.94
C HIS A 34 -0.47 -5.88 -8.36
N HIS A 35 -0.69 -5.03 -7.37
CA HIS A 35 -2.03 -4.74 -6.86
C HIS A 35 -2.60 -3.54 -7.62
N LEU A 36 -3.89 -3.62 -7.99
CA LEU A 36 -4.60 -2.51 -8.61
C LEU A 36 -5.72 -2.05 -7.68
N TYR A 37 -5.66 -0.78 -7.30
CA TYR A 37 -6.66 -0.13 -6.46
C TYR A 37 -7.23 1.10 -7.17
N VAL A 38 -8.55 1.24 -7.12
CA VAL A 38 -9.26 2.46 -7.56
C VAL A 38 -9.86 3.12 -6.34
N CYS A 39 -9.39 4.34 -6.06
CA CYS A 39 -9.88 5.12 -4.94
C CYS A 39 -10.70 6.31 -5.42
N THR A 40 -11.74 6.69 -4.67
CA THR A 40 -12.43 7.95 -4.95
C THR A 40 -11.49 9.14 -4.70
N LYS A 41 -11.72 10.25 -5.43
CA LYS A 41 -10.86 11.45 -5.40
C LYS A 41 -10.60 11.99 -3.99
N ASN A 42 -11.57 11.84 -3.08
CA ASN A 42 -11.50 12.39 -1.73
C ASN A 42 -11.34 11.31 -0.65
N SER A 43 -11.10 10.05 -1.03
CA SER A 43 -10.91 8.95 -0.08
C SER A 43 -9.71 9.19 0.83
N GLU A 44 -9.83 8.76 2.08
CA GLU A 44 -8.73 8.87 3.04
C GLU A 44 -7.55 7.97 2.66
N GLU A 45 -7.83 6.80 2.09
CA GLU A 45 -6.78 5.88 1.65
C GLU A 45 -5.93 6.46 0.51
N LEU A 46 -6.55 7.18 -0.44
CA LEU A 46 -5.79 7.87 -1.48
C LEU A 46 -4.85 8.94 -0.88
N LYS A 47 -5.31 9.69 0.11
CA LYS A 47 -4.46 10.68 0.81
C LYS A 47 -3.27 10.00 1.49
N ARG A 48 -3.51 8.87 2.18
CA ARG A 48 -2.45 8.07 2.81
C ARG A 48 -1.42 7.56 1.82
N HIS A 49 -1.85 7.03 0.67
CA HIS A 49 -0.95 6.59 -0.40
C HIS A 49 -0.08 7.72 -0.95
N ILE A 50 -0.69 8.87 -1.25
CA ILE A 50 0.03 10.04 -1.79
C ILE A 50 1.01 10.60 -0.76
N ALA A 51 0.57 10.76 0.49
CA ALA A 51 1.40 11.29 1.58
C ALA A 51 2.63 10.41 1.84
N LEU A 52 2.44 9.09 1.98
CA LEU A 52 3.58 8.17 2.19
C LEU A 52 4.58 8.25 1.04
N ARG A 53 4.09 8.21 -0.21
CA ARG A 53 4.93 8.30 -1.41
C ARG A 53 5.74 9.60 -1.43
N ASP A 54 5.08 10.73 -1.21
CA ASP A 54 5.72 12.04 -1.33
C ASP A 54 6.66 12.32 -0.15
N HIS A 55 6.34 11.82 1.04
CA HIS A 55 7.22 11.85 2.21
C HIS A 55 8.54 11.11 1.93
N LEU A 56 8.45 9.83 1.52
CA LEU A 56 9.62 8.98 1.27
C LEU A 56 10.50 9.48 0.10
N ARG A 57 9.93 10.23 -0.85
CA ARG A 57 10.70 10.90 -1.90
C ARG A 57 11.53 12.06 -1.37
N LYS A 58 11.01 12.80 -0.39
CA LYS A 58 11.64 14.01 0.17
C LYS A 58 12.58 13.72 1.36
N HIS A 59 12.35 12.64 2.10
CA HIS A 59 13.03 12.35 3.37
C HIS A 59 13.89 11.10 3.22
N LYS A 60 15.20 11.29 2.97
CA LYS A 60 16.14 10.19 2.72
C LYS A 60 16.23 9.22 3.91
N GLU A 61 16.33 9.73 5.13
CA GLU A 61 16.47 8.93 6.35
C GLU A 61 15.25 8.03 6.57
N ASP A 62 14.03 8.56 6.43
CA ASP A 62 12.80 7.78 6.58
C ASP A 62 12.65 6.72 5.48
N ARG A 63 13.12 7.01 4.27
CA ARG A 63 13.19 6.03 3.18
C ARG A 63 14.16 4.89 3.47
N GLU A 64 15.34 5.21 3.99
CA GLU A 64 16.32 4.20 4.39
C GLU A 64 15.80 3.35 5.55
N LYS A 65 15.21 3.98 6.56
CA LYS A 65 14.53 3.28 7.66
C LYS A 65 13.45 2.33 7.14
N TYR A 66 12.53 2.81 6.31
CA TYR A 66 11.46 1.98 5.75
C TYR A 66 12.00 0.84 4.88
N SER A 67 13.03 1.10 4.08
CA SER A 67 13.71 0.05 3.28
C SER A 67 14.28 -1.05 4.18
N PHE A 68 15.00 -0.67 5.23
CA PHE A 68 15.58 -1.60 6.17
C PHE A 68 14.52 -2.41 6.95
N THR A 69 13.42 -1.76 7.36
CA THR A 69 12.27 -2.44 7.97
C THR A 69 11.70 -3.51 7.04
N LYS A 70 11.58 -3.24 5.72
CA LYS A 70 11.12 -4.25 4.76
C LYS A 70 12.06 -5.44 4.64
N PHE A 71 13.37 -5.21 4.62
CA PHE A 71 14.35 -6.30 4.58
C PHE A 71 14.26 -7.19 5.82
N ARG A 72 14.27 -6.57 7.01
CA ARG A 72 14.11 -7.31 8.28
C ARG A 72 12.80 -8.07 8.36
N ALA A 73 11.69 -7.48 7.90
CA ALA A 73 10.40 -8.16 7.87
C ALA A 73 10.44 -9.40 6.97
N ALA A 74 11.04 -9.29 5.78
CA ALA A 74 11.15 -10.40 4.83
C ALA A 74 12.05 -11.53 5.36
N GLU A 75 13.14 -11.19 6.05
CA GLU A 75 14.01 -12.18 6.70
C GLU A 75 13.30 -12.89 7.86
N LYS A 76 12.51 -12.16 8.65
CA LYS A 76 11.84 -12.69 9.84
C LYS A 76 10.57 -13.49 9.51
N PHE A 77 9.87 -13.10 8.44
CA PHE A 77 8.56 -13.63 8.06
C PHE A 77 8.51 -13.99 6.56
N PRO A 78 9.34 -14.95 6.09
CA PRO A 78 9.44 -15.27 4.66
C PRO A 78 8.16 -15.90 4.07
N GLU A 79 7.38 -16.60 4.89
CA GLU A 79 6.15 -17.31 4.49
C GLU A 79 4.89 -16.79 5.18
N ASP A 80 5.02 -15.75 6.02
CA ASP A 80 3.91 -15.17 6.79
C ASP A 80 3.69 -13.71 6.37
N ILE A 81 2.76 -13.52 5.43
CA ILE A 81 2.43 -12.20 4.88
C ILE A 81 1.79 -11.28 5.92
N ASP A 82 1.02 -11.83 6.87
CA ASP A 82 0.30 -11.05 7.88
C ASP A 82 1.30 -10.46 8.89
N SER A 83 2.22 -11.28 9.39
CA SER A 83 3.31 -10.81 10.26
C SER A 83 4.25 -9.85 9.53
N TYR A 84 4.55 -10.09 8.25
CA TYR A 84 5.31 -9.16 7.42
C TYR A 84 4.63 -7.79 7.30
N MET A 85 3.31 -7.76 7.06
CA MET A 85 2.54 -6.52 6.99
C MET A 85 2.51 -5.82 8.34
N ALA A 86 2.20 -6.53 9.43
CA ALA A 86 2.13 -5.98 10.78
C ALA A 86 3.45 -5.33 11.21
N PHE A 87 4.58 -5.97 10.94
CA PHE A 87 5.91 -5.44 11.27
C PHE A 87 6.22 -4.12 10.53
N LYS A 88 5.84 -4.01 9.26
CA LYS A 88 6.01 -2.75 8.51
C LYS A 88 5.08 -1.65 8.96
N SER A 89 3.89 -2.00 9.45
CA SER A 89 2.86 -1.03 9.85
C SER A 89 3.35 -0.09 10.95
N GLU A 90 4.22 -0.56 11.86
CA GLU A 90 4.83 0.31 12.87
C GLU A 90 5.59 1.49 12.24
N CYS A 91 6.49 1.20 11.30
CA CYS A 91 7.28 2.22 10.61
C CYS A 91 6.40 3.13 9.73
N ILE A 92 5.40 2.57 9.06
CA ILE A 92 4.44 3.34 8.26
C ILE A 92 3.64 4.30 9.14
N ASN A 93 3.19 3.85 10.31
CA ASN A 93 2.44 4.69 11.25
C ASN A 93 3.27 5.86 11.78
N GLU A 94 4.56 5.67 12.06
CA GLU A 94 5.45 6.78 12.41
C GLU A 94 5.56 7.80 11.28
N ILE A 95 5.67 7.36 10.02
CA ILE A 95 5.69 8.25 8.86
C ILE A 95 4.35 8.98 8.72
N TYR A 96 3.22 8.29 8.96
CA TYR A 96 1.90 8.93 8.95
C TYR A 96 1.76 10.00 10.03
N LYS A 97 2.31 9.80 11.22
CA LYS A 97 2.38 10.86 12.25
C LYS A 97 3.15 12.07 11.74
N LYS A 98 4.32 11.88 11.12
CA LYS A 98 5.11 12.96 10.50
C LYS A 98 4.35 13.67 9.36
N CYS A 99 3.46 12.96 8.67
CA CYS A 99 2.59 13.52 7.64
C CYS A 99 1.32 14.20 8.20
N GLY A 100 1.08 14.17 9.52
CA GLY A 100 -0.14 14.68 10.14
C GLY A 100 -1.39 13.83 9.87
N LEU A 101 -1.21 12.56 9.49
CA LEU A 101 -2.31 11.63 9.18
C LEU A 101 -2.73 10.75 10.36
N LEU A 102 -1.92 10.70 11.42
CA LEU A 102 -2.23 10.06 12.68
C LEU A 102 -1.90 11.02 13.82
N SER A 103 -2.74 11.05 14.86
CA SER A 103 -2.46 11.79 16.08
C SER A 103 -1.35 11.10 16.89
N GLU A 104 -0.61 11.90 17.66
CA GLU A 104 0.19 11.38 18.77
C GLU A 104 -0.79 10.92 19.86
N ASN A 105 -0.74 9.63 20.20
CA ASN A 105 -1.36 9.10 21.41
C ASN A 105 -0.40 9.27 22.57
#